data_AF-A0A699R284-F1
#
_entry.id   AF-A0A699R284-F1
#
_cell.length_a   1.000
_cell.length_b   1.000
_cell.length_c   1.000
_cell.angle_alpha   90.00
_cell.angle_beta   90.00
_cell.angle_gamma   90.00
#
_symmetry.space_group_name_H-M   'P 1'
#
loop_
_entity.id
_entity.type
_entity.pdbx_description
1 polymer ?
#
loop_
_entity_poly.entity_id
_entity_poly.type
_entity_poly.pdbx_seq_one_letter_code
_entity_poly.pdbx_strand_id
1 'polypeptide(L)' 'MDLCGPMRVASINGRKYVLVIVDDYSRYTWTHFLRSKDETLEVLIDFLRLVQRGLHAQ' A
#
# COMPACT_ATOMS: atom_id res chain seq x y z
N MET A 1 -2.43 6.63 6.68
CA MET A 1 -1.57 6.09 5.60
C MET A 1 -0.18 6.66 5.80
N ASP A 2 0.86 5.85 5.60
CA ASP A 2 2.27 6.27 5.74
C ASP A 2 3.15 5.60 4.67
N LEU A 3 4.24 6.27 4.29
CA LEU A 3 5.23 5.79 3.33
C LEU A 3 6.61 5.73 3.98
N CYS A 4 7.09 4.52 4.23
CA CYS A 4 8.38 4.29 4.84
C CYS A 4 9.46 3.99 3.78
N GLY A 5 10.68 4.51 3.96
CA GLY A 5 11.86 4.18 3.15
C GLY A 5 12.64 5.38 2.58
N PRO A 6 13.73 5.13 1.84
CA PRO A 6 14.19 3.81 1.39
C PRO A 6 14.83 2.98 2.49
N MET A 7 14.41 1.73 2.61
CA MET A 7 14.98 0.74 3.53
C MET A 7 16.43 0.44 3.16
N ARG A 8 17.27 0.23 4.18
CA ARG A 8 18.68 -0.13 4.00
C ARG A 8 18.83 -1.44 3.22
N VAL A 9 17.95 -2.40 3.50
CA VAL A 9 17.89 -3.70 2.83
C VAL A 9 16.63 -3.74 1.97
N ALA A 10 16.76 -4.14 0.71
CA ALA A 10 15.62 -4.32 -0.16
C ALA A 10 14.86 -5.60 0.18
N SER A 11 13.58 -5.67 -0.15
CA SER A 11 12.84 -6.93 -0.16
C SER A 11 13.44 -7.91 -1.17
N ILE A 12 12.96 -9.16 -1.15
CA ILE A 12 13.37 -10.22 -2.08
C ILE A 12 13.28 -9.75 -3.55
N ASN A 13 12.31 -8.88 -3.86
CA ASN A 13 12.09 -8.33 -5.21
C ASN A 13 12.72 -6.94 -5.43
N GLY A 14 13.70 -6.55 -4.63
CA GLY A 14 14.43 -5.28 -4.81
C GLY A 14 13.62 -4.04 -4.44
N ARG A 15 12.48 -4.17 -3.75
CA ARG A 15 11.64 -3.05 -3.33
C ARG A 15 12.16 -2.48 -2.01
N LYS A 16 12.28 -1.15 -1.92
CA LYS A 16 12.89 -0.46 -0.77
C LYS A 16 11.92 0.45 -0.02
N TYR A 17 10.72 0.65 -0.52
CA TYR A 17 9.71 1.45 0.14
C TYR A 17 8.55 0.57 0.59
N VAL A 18 7.87 0.97 1.65
CA VAL A 18 6.70 0.29 2.18
C VAL A 18 5.61 1.31 2.38
N LEU A 19 4.48 1.09 1.72
CA LEU A 19 3.27 1.88 1.89
C LEU A 19 2.31 1.14 2.82
N VAL A 20 1.89 1.82 3.89
CA VAL A 20 1.02 1.26 4.92
C VAL A 20 -0.29 2.04 4.94
N ILE A 21 -1.40 1.33 4.79
CA ILE A 21 -2.77 1.86 4.88
C ILE A 21 -3.45 1.15 6.04
N VAL A 22 -4.01 1.91 6.97
CA VAL A 22 -4.68 1.39 8.17
C VAL A 22 -6.12 1.86 8.13
N ASP A 23 -7.07 0.94 8.23
CA ASP A 23 -8.46 1.26 8.52
C ASP A 23 -8.62 1.60 10.01
N ASP A 24 -9.26 2.73 10.30
CA ASP A 24 -9.33 3.24 11.67
C ASP A 24 -10.31 2.44 12.55
N TYR A 25 -11.37 1.89 11.95
CA TYR A 25 -12.40 1.14 12.66
C TYR A 25 -11.94 -0.29 13.00
N SER A 26 -11.60 -1.07 11.97
CA SER A 26 -11.23 -2.50 12.11
C SER A 26 -9.78 -2.71 12.52
N ARG A 27 -8.94 -1.67 12.45
CA ARG A 27 -7.48 -1.75 12.56
C ARG A 27 -6.83 -2.64 11.50
N TYR A 28 -7.57 -3.02 10.46
CA TYR A 28 -7.02 -3.80 9.36
C TYR A 28 -5.96 -2.97 8.63
N THR A 29 -4.82 -3.61 8.33
CA THR A 29 -3.66 -2.93 7.75
C THR A 29 -3.28 -3.59 6.42
N TRP A 30 -3.26 -2.79 5.36
CA TRP A 30 -2.72 -3.18 4.05
C TRP A 30 -1.30 -2.66 3.90
N THR A 31 -0.39 -3.53 3.48
CA THR A 31 1.03 -3.21 3.29
C THR A 31 1.44 -3.50 1.87
N HIS A 32 1.99 -2.51 1.18
CA HIS A 32 2.46 -2.62 -0.20
C HIS A 32 3.96 -2.29 -0.29
N PHE A 33 4.74 -3.17 -0.90
CA PHE A 33 6.15 -2.90 -1.16
C PHE A 33 6.30 -2.15 -2.49
N LEU A 34 7.08 -1.07 -2.50
CA LEU A 34 7.31 -0.24 -3.68
C LEU A 34 8.80 -0.16 -4.03
N ARG A 35 9.10 -0.07 -5.32
CA ARG A 35 10.48 0.10 -5.81
C ARG A 35 10.94 1.55 -5.67
N SER A 36 10.04 2.49 -5.93
CA SER A 36 10.25 3.93 -5.84
C SER A 36 9.02 4.64 -5.24
N LYS A 37 9.14 5.94 -4.92
CA LYS A 37 8.04 6.69 -4.28
C LYS A 37 6.88 6.97 -5.25
N ASP A 38 7.17 7.12 -6.54
CA ASP A 38 6.21 7.39 -7.60
C ASP A 38 5.19 6.26 -7.82
N GLU A 39 5.54 5.00 -7.52
CA GLU A 39 4.58 3.87 -7.54
C GLU A 39 3.43 4.02 -6.54
N THR A 40 3.54 4.93 -5.55
CA THR A 40 2.52 5.13 -4.50
C THR A 40 1.15 5.48 -5.07
N LEU A 41 1.11 6.34 -6.09
CA LEU A 41 -0.15 6.83 -6.64
C LEU A 41 -0.90 5.71 -7.37
N GLU A 42 -0.18 4.90 -8.14
CA GLU A 42 -0.74 3.75 -8.86
C GLU A 42 -1.33 2.73 -7.87
N VAL A 43 -0.56 2.35 -6.85
CA VAL A 43 -1.02 1.42 -5.81
C VAL A 43 -2.22 1.96 -5.04
N LEU A 44 -2.27 3.27 -4.75
CA LEU A 44 -3.41 3.88 -4.09
C LEU A 44 -4.67 3.85 -4.97
N ILE A 45 -4.56 4.12 -6.27
CA ILE A 45 -5.69 4.05 -7.21
C ILE A 45 -6.25 2.62 -7.26
N ASP A 46 -5.39 1.61 -7.34
CA ASP A 46 -5.80 0.22 -7.37
C ASP A 46 -6.40 -0.24 -6.04
N PHE A 47 -5.83 0.22 -4.92
CA PHE A 47 -6.40 -0.01 -3.59
C PHE A 47 -7.82 0.57 -3.48
N LEU A 48 -8.03 1.82 -3.91
CA LEU A 48 -9.36 2.45 -3.89
C LEU A 48 -10.36 1.69 -4.75
N ARG A 49 -9.96 1.23 -5.94
CA ARG A 49 -10.80 0.40 -6.81
C ARG A 49 -11.16 -0.93 -6.16
N LEU A 50 -10.23 -1.58 -5.47
CA LEU A 50 -10.47 -2.82 -4.73
C LEU A 50 -11.52 -2.62 -3.63
N VAL A 51 -11.34 -1.58 -2.81
CA VAL A 51 -12.25 -1.26 -1.71
C VAL A 51 -13.64 -0.89 -2.23
N GLN A 52 -13.73 -0.05 -3.26
CA GLN A 52 -15.00 0.30 -3.90
C GLN A 52 -15.74 -0.93 -4.43
N ARG A 53 -15.06 -1.86 -5.11
CA ARG A 53 -15.69 -3.09 -5.60
C ARG A 53 -16.17 -3.98 -4.46
N GLY A 54 -15.40 -4.10 -3.38
CA GLY A 54 -15.80 -4.86 -2.19
C GLY A 54 -17.05 -4.28 -1.51
N LEU A 55 -17.16 -2.96 -1.46
CA LEU A 55 -18.33 -2.25 -0.93
C LEU A 55 -19.59 -2.43 -1.79
N HIS A 56 -19.45 -2.50 -3.11
CA HIS A 56 -20.59 -2.70 -4.04
C HIS A 56 -21.03 -4.16 -4.20
N ALA A 57 -20.28 -5.12 -3.65
CA ALA A 57 -20.62 -6.55 -3.67
C ALA A 57 -21.46 -6.99 -2.45
N GLN A 58 -21.88 -6.04 -1.61
CA GLN A 58 -22.67 -6.26 -0.40
C GLN A 58 -24.08 -5.67 -0.50
#